data_AF-A0A7X7V651-F1
#
_entry.id   AF-A0A7X7V651-F1
#
_cell.length_a   1.000
_cell.length_b   1.000
_cell.length_c   1.000
_cell.angle_alpha   90.00
_cell.angle_beta   90.00
_cell.angle_gamma   90.00
#
_symmetry.space_group_name_H-M   'P 1'
#
loop_
_entity.id
_entity.type
_entity.pdbx_description
1 polymer ?
#
loop_
_entity_poly.entity_id
_entity_poly.type
_entity_poly.pdbx_seq_one_letter_code
_entity_poly.pdbx_strand_id
1 'polypeptide(L)'
;RFHTLEGSVMDSLLGPEMRSTGEVMGLSPTFGMSYAKSQIAAHGSLPTEGTVFVSVANRDKRNVIFPIKRLADLGFTILATEGTASMLSLHGVDARPVRKHSEGSGPNGEPTIVELITQGKIGLILNTPSGETVGGSPRRDGYRIRTASVLHRVPSITTVQGLEAAVQGIEAVQLDQVDVRSLQEWALDIRAAQEAGIASTERSSRQNEGHGVDLQ
;
A
#
# COMPACT_ATOMS: atom_id res chain seq x y z
N ARG A 1 -18.74 -5.16 11.06
CA ARG A 1 -18.16 -4.09 10.20
C ARG A 1 -19.06 -2.87 10.31
N PHE A 2 -18.52 -1.66 10.14
CA PHE A 2 -19.24 -0.42 10.48
C PHE A 2 -20.37 -0.14 9.49
N HIS A 3 -21.59 -0.18 9.99
CA HIS A 3 -22.78 0.33 9.30
C HIS A 3 -23.18 1.65 9.95
N THR A 4 -23.76 2.56 9.17
CA THR A 4 -24.49 3.70 9.73
C THR A 4 -25.72 3.20 10.49
N LEU A 5 -26.35 4.07 11.29
CA LEU A 5 -27.61 3.72 11.96
C LEU A 5 -28.71 3.35 10.96
N GLU A 6 -28.64 3.85 9.72
CA GLU A 6 -29.52 3.48 8.61
C GLU A 6 -29.10 2.18 7.88
N GLY A 7 -28.08 1.47 8.36
CA GLY A 7 -27.61 0.20 7.78
C GLY A 7 -26.67 0.33 6.59
N SER A 8 -26.37 1.54 6.13
CA SER A 8 -25.45 1.76 5.00
C SER A 8 -23.99 1.51 5.39
N VAL A 9 -23.16 1.02 4.46
CA VAL A 9 -21.74 0.77 4.75
C VAL A 9 -21.02 2.11 4.91
N MET A 10 -20.35 2.30 6.05
CA MET A 10 -19.53 3.49 6.28
C MET A 10 -18.36 3.56 5.28
N ASP A 11 -18.09 4.76 4.77
CA ASP A 11 -16.97 4.99 3.85
C ASP A 11 -15.64 4.66 4.53
N SER A 12 -14.77 3.89 3.86
CA SER A 12 -13.46 3.50 4.38
C SER A 12 -12.39 4.57 4.12
N LEU A 13 -12.78 5.82 3.93
CA LEU A 13 -11.88 6.91 3.63
C LEU A 13 -11.21 7.42 4.91
N LEU A 14 -9.88 7.58 4.87
CA LEU A 14 -9.12 8.14 5.98
C LEU A 14 -9.33 9.66 6.07
N GLY A 15 -9.52 10.15 7.29
CA GLY A 15 -9.70 11.56 7.62
C GLY A 15 -8.96 11.94 8.89
N PRO A 16 -9.08 13.20 9.36
CA PRO A 16 -8.41 13.66 10.58
C PRO A 16 -8.97 13.01 11.86
N GLU A 17 -10.18 12.46 11.80
CA GLU A 17 -10.79 11.72 12.90
C GLU A 17 -10.33 10.26 12.90
N MET A 18 -9.84 9.78 14.04
CA MET A 18 -9.47 8.38 14.23
C MET A 18 -10.71 7.49 14.38
N ARG A 19 -10.83 6.48 13.51
CA ARG A 19 -11.92 5.50 13.52
C ARG A 19 -11.44 4.04 13.65
N SER A 20 -10.14 3.83 13.86
CA SER A 20 -9.56 2.52 14.10
C SER A 20 -9.94 1.98 15.49
N THR A 21 -10.07 0.66 15.60
CA THR A 21 -10.41 -0.02 16.87
C THR A 21 -9.30 -0.92 17.41
N GLY A 22 -8.19 -1.03 16.69
CA GLY A 22 -7.05 -1.87 17.07
C GLY A 22 -5.86 -1.62 16.15
N GLU A 23 -4.72 -2.18 16.54
CA GLU A 23 -3.45 -2.05 15.86
C GLU A 23 -2.70 -3.39 15.87
N VAL A 24 -1.82 -3.57 14.89
CA VAL A 24 -0.98 -4.75 14.75
C VAL A 24 0.45 -4.32 14.43
N MET A 25 1.42 -5.12 14.86
CA MET A 25 2.84 -4.86 14.60
C MET A 25 3.42 -5.98 13.74
N GLY A 26 4.09 -5.61 12.65
CA GLY A 26 4.92 -6.51 11.87
C GLY A 26 6.39 -6.19 12.12
N LEU A 27 7.19 -7.20 12.47
CA LEU A 27 8.61 -7.05 12.77
C LEU A 27 9.47 -7.92 11.84
N SER A 28 10.44 -7.29 11.19
CA SER A 28 11.39 -7.90 10.25
C SER A 28 12.62 -6.99 10.06
N PRO A 29 13.77 -7.50 9.58
CA PRO A 29 14.93 -6.65 9.28
C PRO A 29 14.68 -5.65 8.14
N THR A 30 13.73 -5.94 7.25
CA THR A 30 13.38 -5.08 6.11
C THR A 30 12.00 -4.45 6.28
N PHE A 31 11.84 -3.24 5.74
CA PHE A 31 10.56 -2.51 5.81
C PHE A 31 9.45 -3.25 5.06
N GLY A 32 9.71 -3.70 3.83
CA GLY A 32 8.73 -4.42 3.01
C GLY A 32 8.14 -5.63 3.73
N MET A 33 8.99 -6.49 4.32
CA MET A 33 8.51 -7.66 5.06
C MET A 33 7.79 -7.27 6.36
N SER A 34 8.24 -6.23 7.06
CA SER A 34 7.53 -5.70 8.25
C SER A 34 6.12 -5.20 7.87
N TYR A 35 5.99 -4.52 6.74
CA TYR A 35 4.72 -4.08 6.21
C TYR A 35 3.84 -5.26 5.80
N ALA A 36 4.37 -6.24 5.06
CA ALA A 36 3.63 -7.43 4.66
C ALA A 36 3.06 -8.19 5.86
N LYS A 37 3.86 -8.41 6.91
CA LYS A 37 3.43 -9.04 8.16
C LYS A 37 2.30 -8.26 8.84
N SER A 38 2.38 -6.93 8.88
CA SER A 38 1.31 -6.11 9.46
C SER A 38 0.02 -6.22 8.66
N GLN A 39 0.10 -6.28 7.32
CA GLN A 39 -1.08 -6.47 6.47
C GLN A 39 -1.71 -7.85 6.67
N ILE A 40 -0.91 -8.91 6.73
CA ILE A 40 -1.39 -10.28 7.03
C ILE A 40 -2.20 -10.29 8.32
N ALA A 41 -1.71 -9.64 9.37
CA ALA A 41 -2.38 -9.57 10.66
C ALA A 41 -3.65 -8.69 10.64
N ALA A 42 -3.64 -7.58 9.89
CA ALA A 42 -4.76 -6.63 9.87
C ALA A 42 -5.91 -7.06 8.95
N HIS A 43 -5.60 -7.49 7.74
CA HIS A 43 -6.55 -7.59 6.63
C HIS A 43 -6.37 -8.84 5.75
N GLY A 44 -5.32 -9.63 5.98
CA GLY A 44 -4.92 -10.77 5.15
C GLY A 44 -3.71 -10.47 4.29
N SER A 45 -3.14 -11.50 3.64
CA SER A 45 -1.94 -11.36 2.83
C SER A 45 -2.12 -10.38 1.68
N LEU A 46 -1.08 -9.60 1.40
CA LEU A 46 -1.00 -8.82 0.17
C LEU A 46 -1.03 -9.78 -1.04
N PRO A 47 -1.74 -9.43 -2.13
CA PRO A 47 -1.76 -10.26 -3.31
C PRO A 47 -0.36 -10.31 -3.93
N THR A 48 0.05 -11.48 -4.42
CA THR A 48 1.31 -11.66 -5.16
C THR A 48 1.10 -11.73 -6.67
N GLU A 49 -0.13 -11.85 -7.13
CA GLU A 49 -0.50 -11.89 -8.54
C GLU A 49 -1.93 -11.36 -8.76
N GLY A 50 -2.34 -11.25 -10.03
CA GLY A 50 -3.69 -10.90 -10.42
C GLY A 50 -3.84 -9.46 -10.92
N THR A 51 -4.96 -8.83 -10.60
CA THR A 51 -5.36 -7.54 -11.19
C THR A 51 -5.39 -6.42 -10.16
N VAL A 52 -4.73 -5.31 -10.48
CA VAL A 52 -4.75 -4.07 -9.69
C VAL A 52 -5.63 -3.05 -10.37
N PHE A 53 -6.57 -2.46 -9.63
CA PHE A 53 -7.33 -1.31 -10.10
C PHE A 53 -6.75 0.00 -9.59
N VAL A 54 -6.59 0.98 -10.48
CA VAL A 54 -5.94 2.27 -10.20
C VAL A 54 -6.87 3.43 -10.56
N SER A 55 -7.23 4.22 -9.56
CA SER A 55 -8.00 5.45 -9.73
C SER A 55 -7.43 6.53 -8.83
N VAL A 56 -6.77 7.51 -9.45
CA VAL A 56 -6.00 8.50 -8.71
C VAL A 56 -6.40 9.94 -9.02
N ALA A 57 -6.26 10.81 -8.01
CA ALA A 57 -6.47 12.23 -8.17
C ALA A 57 -5.34 12.84 -9.01
N ASN A 58 -5.62 13.93 -9.73
CA ASN A 58 -4.65 14.55 -10.63
C ASN A 58 -3.33 14.94 -9.94
N ARG A 59 -3.38 15.38 -8.67
CA ARG A 59 -2.20 15.74 -7.88
C ARG A 59 -1.27 14.55 -7.60
N ASP A 60 -1.84 13.35 -7.52
CA ASP A 60 -1.13 12.12 -7.15
C ASP A 60 -0.62 11.35 -8.38
N LYS A 61 -1.07 11.71 -9.59
CA LYS A 61 -0.75 11.01 -10.85
C LYS A 61 0.75 10.80 -11.08
N ARG A 62 1.59 11.82 -10.83
CA ARG A 62 3.04 11.68 -11.06
C ARG A 62 3.70 10.70 -10.10
N ASN A 63 3.27 10.72 -8.84
CA ASN A 63 3.94 9.94 -7.79
C ASN A 63 3.56 8.46 -7.85
N VAL A 64 2.45 8.10 -8.49
CA VAL A 64 2.03 6.69 -8.63
C VAL A 64 2.64 5.98 -9.84
N ILE A 65 3.25 6.70 -10.79
CA ILE A 65 3.79 6.08 -12.02
C ILE A 65 4.79 4.97 -11.69
N PHE A 66 5.79 5.30 -10.86
CA PHE A 66 6.86 4.34 -10.55
C PHE A 66 6.34 3.14 -9.74
N PRO A 67 5.59 3.31 -8.64
CA PRO A 67 5.01 2.17 -7.93
C PRO A 67 4.10 1.28 -8.79
N ILE A 68 3.25 1.87 -9.63
CA ILE A 68 2.37 1.08 -10.53
C ILE A 68 3.19 0.36 -11.60
N LYS A 69 4.24 0.99 -12.13
CA LYS A 69 5.17 0.32 -13.05
C LYS A 69 5.81 -0.89 -12.40
N ARG A 70 6.24 -0.78 -11.14
CA ARG A 70 6.78 -1.93 -10.40
C ARG A 70 5.76 -3.05 -10.25
N LEU A 71 4.48 -2.76 -9.96
CA LEU A 71 3.44 -3.78 -9.97
C LEU A 71 3.29 -4.45 -11.34
N ALA A 72 3.34 -3.69 -12.43
CA ALA A 72 3.30 -4.27 -13.77
C ALA A 72 4.53 -5.16 -14.04
N ASP A 73 5.73 -4.73 -13.64
CA ASP A 73 6.98 -5.51 -13.76
C ASP A 73 6.92 -6.82 -12.94
N LEU A 74 6.19 -6.83 -11.82
CA LEU A 74 5.93 -8.01 -10.98
C LEU A 74 4.83 -8.93 -11.55
N GLY A 75 4.28 -8.62 -12.73
CA GLY A 75 3.32 -9.45 -13.46
C GLY A 75 1.84 -9.13 -13.21
N PHE A 76 1.51 -8.04 -12.51
CA PHE A 76 0.11 -7.67 -12.30
C PHE A 76 -0.51 -7.09 -13.57
N THR A 77 -1.78 -7.44 -13.80
CA THR A 77 -2.61 -6.74 -14.80
C THR A 77 -3.11 -5.43 -14.21
N ILE A 78 -2.87 -4.31 -14.90
CA ILE A 78 -3.28 -2.98 -14.43
C ILE A 78 -4.58 -2.56 -15.15
N LEU A 79 -5.63 -2.32 -14.36
CA LEU A 79 -6.85 -1.66 -14.81
C LEU A 79 -6.90 -0.26 -14.22
N ALA A 80 -7.35 0.73 -14.99
CA ALA A 80 -7.43 2.09 -14.49
C ALA A 80 -8.62 2.87 -15.07
N THR A 81 -9.06 3.91 -14.39
CA THR A 81 -9.99 4.88 -15.01
C THR A 81 -9.33 5.53 -16.23
N GLU A 82 -10.11 5.90 -17.24
CA GLU A 82 -9.60 6.42 -18.53
C GLU A 82 -8.45 7.42 -18.39
N GLY A 83 -8.66 8.52 -17.66
CA GLY A 83 -7.63 9.56 -17.48
C GLY A 83 -6.40 9.12 -16.68
N THR A 84 -6.48 8.01 -15.94
CA THR A 84 -5.34 7.39 -15.25
C THR A 84 -4.64 6.41 -16.18
N ALA A 85 -5.38 5.60 -16.93
CA ALA A 85 -4.86 4.68 -17.94
C ALA A 85 -4.04 5.41 -19.02
N SER A 86 -4.54 6.53 -19.53
CA SER A 86 -3.83 7.34 -20.54
C SER A 86 -2.50 7.91 -19.99
N MET A 87 -2.49 8.32 -18.72
CA MET A 87 -1.29 8.83 -18.06
C MET A 87 -0.25 7.73 -17.88
N LEU A 88 -0.66 6.56 -17.40
CA LEU A 88 0.23 5.40 -17.22
C LEU A 88 0.81 4.90 -18.55
N SER A 89 -0.02 4.86 -19.59
CA SER A 89 0.38 4.44 -20.94
C SER A 89 1.46 5.37 -21.51
N LEU A 90 1.35 6.69 -21.29
CA LEU A 90 2.37 7.66 -21.71
C LEU A 90 3.75 7.40 -21.06
N HIS A 91 3.77 6.75 -19.91
CA HIS A 91 4.99 6.38 -19.18
C HIS A 91 5.38 4.91 -19.36
N GLY A 92 4.82 4.23 -20.36
CA GLY A 92 5.19 2.86 -20.73
C GLY A 92 4.65 1.78 -19.80
N VAL A 93 3.53 2.04 -19.11
CA VAL A 93 2.79 1.05 -18.34
C VAL A 93 1.54 0.66 -19.09
N ASP A 94 1.38 -0.62 -19.44
CA ASP A 94 0.15 -1.15 -20.05
C ASP A 94 -0.97 -1.17 -19.01
N ALA A 95 -1.82 -0.14 -19.05
CA ALA A 95 -2.97 0.01 -18.17
C ALA A 95 -4.24 0.02 -19.01
N ARG A 96 -5.11 -0.97 -18.81
CA ARG A 96 -6.37 -1.07 -19.56
C ARG A 96 -7.43 -0.17 -18.94
N PRO A 97 -8.12 0.67 -19.74
CA PRO A 97 -9.20 1.50 -19.22
C PRO A 97 -10.36 0.62 -18.74
N VAL A 98 -10.99 1.03 -17.62
CA VAL A 98 -12.22 0.41 -17.09
C VAL A 98 -13.25 1.49 -16.76
N ARG A 99 -14.53 1.14 -16.97
CA ARG A 99 -15.67 2.03 -16.75
C ARG A 99 -15.89 2.25 -15.26
N LYS A 100 -16.19 3.50 -14.88
CA LYS A 100 -16.70 3.85 -13.56
C LYS A 100 -18.11 3.30 -13.38
N HIS A 101 -18.57 3.26 -12.14
CA HIS A 101 -19.94 2.85 -11.85
C HIS A 101 -20.97 3.82 -12.46
N SER A 102 -20.72 5.13 -12.39
CA SER A 102 -21.57 6.16 -12.99
C SER A 102 -21.71 6.08 -14.51
N GLU A 103 -20.75 5.45 -15.20
CA GLU A 103 -20.74 5.29 -16.66
C GLU A 103 -21.60 4.12 -17.14
N GLY A 104 -22.06 3.26 -16.21
CA GLY A 104 -22.82 2.05 -16.50
C GLY A 104 -22.04 1.00 -17.29
N SER A 105 -22.65 -0.17 -17.47
CA SER A 105 -22.11 -1.22 -18.34
C SER A 105 -22.04 -0.72 -19.79
N GLY A 106 -20.98 -1.08 -20.50
CA GLY A 106 -20.79 -0.65 -21.88
C GLY A 106 -21.82 -1.26 -22.84
N PRO A 107 -21.97 -0.71 -24.04
CA PRO A 107 -22.93 -1.19 -25.04
C PRO A 107 -22.70 -2.65 -25.45
N ASN A 108 -21.48 -3.17 -25.27
CA ASN A 108 -21.10 -4.56 -25.57
C ASN A 108 -20.97 -5.43 -24.29
N GLY A 109 -21.55 -5.01 -23.16
CA GLY A 109 -21.48 -5.74 -21.90
C GLY A 109 -20.18 -5.54 -21.12
N GLU A 110 -19.43 -4.48 -21.40
CA GLU A 110 -18.21 -4.13 -20.66
C GLU A 110 -18.57 -3.83 -19.19
N PRO A 111 -18.02 -4.55 -18.21
CA PRO A 111 -18.37 -4.34 -16.81
C PRO A 111 -17.75 -3.05 -16.25
N THR A 112 -18.44 -2.45 -15.30
CA THR A 112 -17.91 -1.39 -14.46
C THR A 112 -16.93 -1.94 -13.43
N ILE A 113 -16.08 -1.07 -12.88
CA ILE A 113 -15.13 -1.48 -11.84
C ILE A 113 -15.83 -2.10 -10.62
N VAL A 114 -17.00 -1.59 -10.22
CA VAL A 114 -17.75 -2.15 -9.09
C VAL A 114 -18.19 -3.59 -9.38
N GLU A 115 -18.64 -3.87 -10.60
CA GLU A 115 -18.99 -5.23 -11.03
C GLU A 115 -17.78 -6.16 -11.04
N LEU A 116 -16.62 -5.69 -11.53
CA LEU A 116 -15.38 -6.49 -11.50
C LEU A 116 -14.92 -6.81 -10.07
N ILE A 117 -15.07 -5.86 -9.13
CA ILE A 117 -14.80 -6.11 -7.71
C ILE A 117 -15.76 -7.19 -7.19
N THR A 118 -17.06 -7.07 -7.48
CA THR A 118 -18.07 -8.04 -7.06
C THR A 118 -17.85 -9.43 -7.65
N GLN A 119 -17.32 -9.52 -8.87
CA GLN A 119 -16.95 -10.77 -9.54
C GLN A 119 -15.62 -11.37 -9.06
N GLY A 120 -14.93 -10.73 -8.11
CA GLY A 120 -13.63 -11.20 -7.62
C GLY A 120 -12.50 -11.08 -8.64
N LYS A 121 -12.63 -10.19 -9.63
CA LYS A 121 -11.62 -9.99 -10.68
C LYS A 121 -10.53 -9.00 -10.31
N ILE A 122 -10.66 -8.33 -9.15
CA ILE A 122 -9.71 -7.34 -8.64
C ILE A 122 -9.09 -7.86 -7.34
N GLY A 123 -7.75 -7.92 -7.30
CA GLY A 123 -6.98 -8.37 -6.14
C GLY A 123 -6.46 -7.21 -5.28
N LEU A 124 -6.29 -6.02 -5.86
CA LEU A 124 -5.83 -4.83 -5.14
C LEU A 124 -6.46 -3.56 -5.73
N ILE A 125 -6.80 -2.61 -4.87
CA ILE A 125 -7.35 -1.31 -5.28
C ILE A 125 -6.46 -0.18 -4.77
N LEU A 126 -6.05 0.72 -5.68
CA LEU A 126 -5.58 2.05 -5.34
C LEU A 126 -6.67 3.07 -5.68
N ASN A 127 -7.23 3.71 -4.66
CA ASN A 127 -8.20 4.78 -4.82
C ASN A 127 -7.84 6.01 -3.97
N THR A 128 -7.07 6.93 -4.54
CA THR A 128 -6.76 8.19 -3.84
C THR A 128 -7.96 9.14 -3.96
N PRO A 129 -8.45 9.73 -2.86
CA PRO A 129 -9.58 10.66 -2.91
C PRO A 129 -9.24 11.92 -3.70
N SER A 130 -9.96 12.14 -4.81
CA SER A 130 -10.00 13.44 -5.48
C SER A 130 -10.85 14.40 -4.65
N GLY A 131 -10.40 15.65 -4.49
CA GLY A 131 -11.26 16.73 -3.98
C GLY A 131 -12.52 16.91 -4.83
N GLU A 132 -13.45 17.73 -4.36
CA GLU A 132 -14.60 18.15 -5.16
C GLU A 132 -14.12 18.70 -6.50
N THR A 133 -14.56 18.08 -7.59
CA THR A 133 -14.25 18.54 -8.95
C THR A 133 -15.56 18.96 -9.58
N VAL A 134 -15.57 20.12 -10.25
CA VAL A 134 -16.74 20.61 -10.98
C VAL A 134 -16.97 19.70 -12.19
N GLY A 135 -18.18 19.14 -12.33
CA GLY A 135 -18.58 18.33 -13.51
C GLY A 135 -18.98 16.87 -13.23
N GLY A 136 -18.96 16.43 -11.97
CA GLY A 136 -19.45 15.13 -11.55
C GLY A 136 -19.26 14.99 -10.04
N SER A 137 -19.72 13.89 -9.43
CA SER A 137 -19.34 13.59 -8.05
C SER A 137 -18.33 12.44 -8.03
N PRO A 138 -17.02 12.69 -8.29
CA PRO A 138 -15.95 11.70 -8.07
C PRO A 138 -16.00 11.05 -6.68
N ARG A 139 -16.56 11.77 -5.69
CA ARG A 139 -16.85 11.27 -4.36
C ARG A 139 -17.85 10.10 -4.37
N ARG A 140 -18.91 10.14 -5.18
CA ARG A 140 -19.90 9.05 -5.26
C ARG A 140 -19.31 7.78 -5.87
N ASP A 141 -18.56 7.87 -6.97
CA ASP A 141 -17.91 6.70 -7.56
C ASP A 141 -16.84 6.13 -6.63
N GLY A 142 -15.98 7.00 -6.06
CA GLY A 142 -14.98 6.58 -5.08
C GLY A 142 -15.61 5.89 -3.86
N TYR A 143 -16.70 6.44 -3.34
CA TYR A 143 -17.47 5.84 -2.24
C TYR A 143 -17.98 4.44 -2.60
N ARG A 144 -18.55 4.26 -3.80
CA ARG A 144 -19.04 2.95 -4.25
C ARG A 144 -17.92 1.93 -4.42
N ILE A 145 -16.78 2.35 -4.96
CA ILE A 145 -15.59 1.51 -5.12
C ILE A 145 -15.09 1.04 -3.75
N ARG A 146 -14.92 1.96 -2.80
CA ARG A 146 -14.47 1.63 -1.43
C ARG A 146 -15.49 0.79 -0.66
N THR A 147 -16.77 1.06 -0.85
CA THR A 147 -17.83 0.23 -0.28
C THR A 147 -17.77 -1.20 -0.83
N ALA A 148 -17.63 -1.35 -2.14
CA ALA A 148 -17.50 -2.65 -2.79
C ALA A 148 -16.23 -3.39 -2.34
N SER A 149 -15.09 -2.69 -2.23
CA SER A 149 -13.83 -3.29 -1.77
C SER A 149 -13.96 -3.84 -0.35
N VAL A 150 -14.59 -3.09 0.55
CA VAL A 150 -14.89 -3.56 1.91
C VAL A 150 -15.77 -4.80 1.82
N LEU A 151 -16.92 -4.74 1.15
CA LEU A 151 -17.88 -5.85 1.07
C LEU A 151 -17.24 -7.15 0.52
N HIS A 152 -16.42 -7.03 -0.52
CA HIS A 152 -15.78 -8.17 -1.20
C HIS A 152 -14.38 -8.52 -0.65
N ARG A 153 -13.96 -7.87 0.45
CA ARG A 153 -12.66 -8.11 1.10
C ARG A 153 -11.45 -7.92 0.17
N VAL A 154 -11.54 -6.96 -0.74
CA VAL A 154 -10.41 -6.57 -1.60
C VAL A 154 -9.61 -5.48 -0.87
N PRO A 155 -8.28 -5.67 -0.65
CA PRO A 155 -7.43 -4.64 -0.08
C PRO A 155 -7.53 -3.33 -0.86
N SER A 156 -7.76 -2.23 -0.13
CA SER A 156 -7.94 -0.90 -0.71
C SER A 156 -7.00 0.10 -0.06
N ILE A 157 -6.12 0.67 -0.87
CA ILE A 157 -5.14 1.66 -0.49
C ILE A 157 -5.62 3.03 -0.97
N THR A 158 -5.60 4.03 -0.09
CA THR A 158 -6.11 5.38 -0.39
C THR A 158 -5.05 6.46 -0.45
N THR A 159 -3.77 6.11 -0.28
CA THR A 159 -2.64 7.04 -0.26
C THR A 159 -1.50 6.53 -1.15
N VAL A 160 -0.65 7.44 -1.63
CA VAL A 160 0.53 7.08 -2.43
C VAL A 160 1.58 6.38 -1.57
N GLN A 161 1.77 6.83 -0.33
CA GLN A 161 2.73 6.21 0.60
C GLN A 161 2.30 4.79 0.97
N GLY A 162 0.99 4.55 1.13
CA GLY A 162 0.47 3.21 1.34
C GLY A 162 0.70 2.29 0.14
N LEU A 163 0.66 2.85 -1.09
CA LEU A 163 0.96 2.10 -2.30
C LEU A 163 2.44 1.71 -2.34
N GLU A 164 3.34 2.65 -2.08
CA GLU A 164 4.79 2.38 -2.04
C GLU A 164 5.13 1.30 -1.02
N ALA A 165 4.53 1.35 0.18
CA ALA A 165 4.72 0.33 1.20
C ALA A 165 4.15 -1.03 0.78
N ALA A 166 2.97 -1.06 0.13
CA ALA A 166 2.39 -2.28 -0.38
C ALA A 166 3.22 -2.90 -1.49
N VAL A 167 3.80 -2.12 -2.41
CA VAL A 167 4.69 -2.64 -3.45
C VAL A 167 5.90 -3.32 -2.82
N GLN A 168 6.59 -2.66 -1.88
CA GLN A 168 7.71 -3.27 -1.16
C GLN A 168 7.31 -4.52 -0.38
N GLY A 169 6.10 -4.54 0.19
CA GLY A 169 5.55 -5.72 0.85
C GLY A 169 5.29 -6.88 -0.10
N ILE A 170 4.71 -6.61 -1.27
CA ILE A 170 4.45 -7.60 -2.32
C ILE A 170 5.76 -8.19 -2.84
N GLU A 171 6.75 -7.34 -3.13
CA GLU A 171 8.10 -7.78 -3.55
C GLU A 171 8.71 -8.71 -2.49
N ALA A 172 8.66 -8.32 -1.20
CA ALA A 172 9.22 -9.11 -0.11
C ALA A 172 8.53 -10.47 0.06
N VAL A 173 7.20 -10.54 -0.15
CA VAL A 173 6.43 -11.79 -0.09
C VAL A 173 6.71 -12.67 -1.30
N GLN A 174 6.81 -12.11 -2.52
CA GLN A 174 7.17 -12.89 -3.72
C GLN A 174 8.56 -13.53 -3.62
N LEU A 175 9.48 -12.90 -2.89
CA LEU A 175 10.83 -13.42 -2.62
C LEU A 175 10.88 -14.47 -1.49
N ASP A 176 9.72 -14.90 -0.97
CA ASP A 176 9.54 -15.92 0.09
C ASP A 176 10.36 -15.66 1.37
N GLN A 177 10.47 -14.40 1.78
CA GLN A 177 11.27 -13.99 2.94
C GLN A 177 10.49 -14.01 4.27
N VAL A 178 9.40 -14.80 4.37
CA VAL A 178 8.55 -14.79 5.56
C VAL A 178 9.13 -15.72 6.62
N ASP A 179 9.89 -15.14 7.55
CA ASP A 179 10.42 -15.84 8.74
C ASP A 179 9.71 -15.39 10.03
N VAL A 180 9.71 -16.21 11.08
CA VAL A 180 9.09 -15.93 12.38
C VAL A 180 10.13 -16.01 13.48
N ARG A 181 10.15 -14.98 14.34
CA ARG A 181 11.04 -14.88 15.50
C ARG A 181 10.26 -14.40 16.71
N SER A 182 10.61 -14.92 17.87
CA SER A 182 10.11 -14.47 19.16
C SER A 182 10.62 -13.09 19.53
N LEU A 183 9.91 -12.36 20.39
CA LEU A 183 10.35 -11.06 20.90
C LEU A 183 11.67 -11.18 21.68
N GLN A 184 11.90 -12.33 22.32
CA GLN A 184 13.12 -12.62 23.06
C GLN A 184 14.33 -12.69 22.14
N GLU A 185 14.22 -13.34 20.99
CA GLU A 185 15.29 -13.39 19.99
C GLU A 185 15.61 -12.00 19.44
N TRP A 186 14.59 -11.19 19.14
CA TRP A 186 14.79 -9.79 18.74
C TRP A 186 15.49 -8.97 19.82
N ALA A 187 15.12 -9.15 21.08
CA ALA A 187 15.73 -8.43 22.20
C ALA A 187 17.21 -8.80 22.39
N LEU A 188 17.57 -10.06 22.16
CA LEU A 188 18.97 -10.51 22.22
C LEU A 188 19.83 -9.82 21.16
N ASP A 189 19.35 -9.73 19.91
CA ASP A 189 20.07 -9.04 18.84
C ASP A 189 20.29 -7.56 19.14
N ILE A 190 19.26 -6.87 19.66
CA ILE A 190 19.34 -5.46 20.01
C ILE A 190 20.38 -5.24 21.12
N ARG A 191 20.39 -6.09 22.15
CA ARG A 191 21.37 -6.01 23.24
C ARG A 191 22.79 -6.24 22.73
N ALA A 192 22.98 -7.28 21.91
CA ALA A 192 24.29 -7.57 21.31
C ALA A 192 24.80 -6.41 20.45
N ALA A 193 23.92 -5.78 19.66
CA ALA A 193 24.27 -4.61 18.85
C ALA A 193 24.63 -3.38 19.72
N GLN A 194 23.92 -3.15 20.82
CA GLN A 194 24.22 -2.07 21.77
C GLN A 194 25.58 -2.27 22.44
N GLU A 195 25.86 -3.49 22.93
CA GLU A 195 27.14 -3.84 23.55
C GLU A 195 28.31 -3.68 22.57
N ALA A 196 28.14 -4.10 21.32
CA ALA A 196 29.13 -3.91 20.27
C ALA A 196 29.38 -2.42 19.95
N GLY A 197 28.33 -1.60 19.90
CA GLY A 197 28.42 -0.15 19.70
C GLY A 197 29.17 0.56 20.83
N ILE A 198 28.88 0.19 22.08
CA ILE A 198 29.59 0.71 23.27
C ILE A 198 31.08 0.33 23.21
N ALA A 199 31.39 -0.95 22.94
CA ALA A 199 32.78 -1.42 22.84
C ALA A 199 33.57 -0.73 21.72
N SER A 200 32.95 -0.42 20.58
CA SER A 200 33.59 0.35 19.50
C SER A 200 33.86 1.81 19.89
N THR A 201 32.97 2.44 20.66
CA THR A 201 33.10 3.82 21.14
C THR A 201 34.24 3.92 22.17
N GLU A 202 34.32 2.95 23.10
CA GLU A 202 35.39 2.89 24.11
C GLU A 202 36.78 2.58 23.50
N ARG A 203 36.86 1.81 22.42
CA ARG A 203 38.14 1.60 21.71
C ARG A 203 38.59 2.86 20.97
N SER A 204 37.66 3.62 20.40
CA SER A 204 37.98 4.85 19.68
C SER A 204 38.40 6.00 20.62
N SER A 205 37.84 6.07 21.84
CA SER A 205 38.27 7.05 22.85
C SER A 205 39.67 6.75 23.40
N ARG A 206 39.98 5.47 23.69
CA ARG A 206 41.31 5.06 24.15
C ARG A 206 42.41 5.27 23.11
N GLN A 207 42.10 5.20 21.81
CA GLN A 207 43.07 5.49 20.75
C GLN A 207 43.33 6.99 20.58
N ASN A 208 42.34 7.86 20.82
CA ASN A 208 42.50 9.32 20.77
C ASN A 208 43.23 9.90 21.98
N GLU A 209 43.10 9.30 23.17
CA GLU A 209 43.85 9.74 24.37
C GLU A 209 45.34 9.39 24.30
N GLY A 210 45.73 8.41 23.46
CA GLY A 210 47.13 7.98 23.28
C GLY A 210 47.99 8.86 22.35
N HIS A 211 47.42 9.88 21.69
CA HIS A 211 48.16 10.78 20.77
C HIS A 211 48.37 12.20 21.31
N GLY A 212 48.04 12.44 22.59
CA GLY A 212 48.02 13.77 23.20
C GLY A 212 49.16 14.07 24.17
N VAL A 213 50.32 13.41 24.09
CA VAL A 213 51.49 13.77 24.92
C VAL A 213 52.80 13.48 24.17
N ASP A 214 53.22 14.40 23.31
CA ASP A 214 54.65 14.65 23.02
C ASP A 214 54.77 15.95 22.21
N LEU A 215 54.81 17.08 22.92
CA LEU A 215 55.36 18.33 22.41
C LEU A 215 56.37 18.80 23.46
N GLN A 216 57.64 18.55 23.17
CA GLN A 216 58.81 19.17 23.81
C GLN A 216 58.92 20.64 23.41
#